data_AF-A0A0C2SA06-F1
#
_entry.id   AF-A0A0C2SA06-F1
#
_cell.length_a   1.000
_cell.length_b   1.000
_cell.length_c   1.000
_cell.angle_alpha   90.00
_cell.angle_beta   90.00
_cell.angle_gamma   90.00
#
_symmetry.space_group_name_H-M   'P 1'
#
loop_
_entity.id
_entity.type
_entity.pdbx_description
1 polymer ?
#
loop_
_entity_poly.entity_id
_entity_poly.type
_entity_poly.pdbx_seq_one_letter_code
_entity_poly.pdbx_strand_id
1 'polypeptide(L)'
;MNEIRQELIDKLRMKDPSLSETKAGMLIDLLREDFEATYAKAGYEYQGEEMSKRIVEQWIENYGDRISDVASMNEKYAAILKSDDIH
;
A
#
# COMPACT_ATOMS: atom_id res chain seq x y z
N MET A 1 -15.46 1.93 6.88
CA MET A 1 -14.27 1.95 6.00
C MET A 1 -13.70 3.36 6.06
N ASN A 2 -12.40 3.51 6.32
CA ASN A 2 -11.74 4.82 6.35
C ASN A 2 -11.75 5.39 4.92
N GLU A 3 -12.36 6.57 4.70
CA GLU A 3 -12.50 7.18 3.35
C GLU A 3 -11.15 7.32 2.64
N ILE A 4 -10.10 7.68 3.38
CA ILE A 4 -8.73 7.78 2.88
C ILE A 4 -8.22 6.42 2.38
N ARG A 5 -8.50 5.34 3.11
CA ARG A 5 -8.07 4.00 2.70
C ARG A 5 -8.74 3.59 1.40
N GLN A 6 -10.04 3.85 1.25
CA GLN A 6 -10.75 3.50 0.03
C GLN A 6 -10.23 4.31 -1.17
N GLU A 7 -9.98 5.61 -1.00
CA GLU A 7 -9.38 6.45 -2.04
C GLU A 7 -8.03 5.90 -2.53
N LEU A 8 -7.19 5.44 -1.62
CA LEU A 8 -5.87 4.87 -1.94
C LEU A 8 -6.00 3.53 -2.67
N ILE A 9 -6.95 2.69 -2.26
CA ILE A 9 -7.25 1.42 -2.94
C ILE A 9 -7.71 1.67 -4.37
N ASP A 10 -8.64 2.60 -4.56
CA ASP A 10 -9.17 2.92 -5.88
C ASP A 10 -8.06 3.47 -6.78
N LYS A 11 -7.21 4.38 -6.26
CA LYS A 11 -6.04 4.89 -6.99
C LYS A 11 -5.08 3.77 -7.40
N LEU A 12 -4.78 2.84 -6.49
CA LEU A 12 -3.88 1.73 -6.80
C LEU A 12 -4.48 0.82 -7.89
N ARG A 13 -5.77 0.51 -7.82
CA ARG A 13 -6.46 -0.29 -8.83
C ARG A 13 -6.62 0.43 -10.17
N MET A 14 -6.66 1.76 -10.17
CA MET A 14 -6.60 2.54 -11.42
C MET A 14 -5.24 2.41 -12.11
N LYS A 15 -4.14 2.28 -11.34
CA LYS A 15 -2.78 2.05 -11.87
C LYS A 15 -2.55 0.61 -12.29
N ASP A 16 -3.04 -0.35 -11.51
CA ASP A 16 -3.00 -1.77 -11.82
C ASP A 16 -4.39 -2.42 -11.64
N PRO A 17 -5.18 -2.48 -12.72
CA PRO A 17 -6.52 -3.08 -12.69
C PRO A 17 -6.53 -4.61 -12.45
N SER A 18 -5.37 -5.27 -12.47
CA SER A 18 -5.28 -6.71 -12.18
C SER A 18 -5.46 -7.02 -10.68
N LEU A 19 -5.32 -6.01 -9.81
CA LEU A 19 -5.49 -6.16 -8.38
C LEU A 19 -6.97 -6.22 -7.98
N SER A 20 -7.32 -7.23 -7.18
CA SER A 20 -8.58 -7.26 -6.44
C SER A 20 -8.59 -6.14 -5.39
N GLU A 21 -9.78 -5.71 -4.99
CA GLU A 21 -9.95 -4.72 -3.92
C GLU A 21 -9.32 -5.19 -2.60
N THR A 22 -9.45 -6.49 -2.29
CA THR A 22 -8.82 -7.13 -1.14
C THR A 22 -7.30 -6.99 -1.20
N LYS A 23 -6.67 -7.40 -2.31
CA LYS A 23 -5.20 -7.34 -2.47
C LYS A 23 -4.69 -5.92 -2.41
N ALA A 24 -5.35 -5.00 -3.14
CA ALA A 24 -5.01 -3.59 -3.09
C ALA A 24 -5.09 -3.06 -1.65
N GLY A 25 -6.16 -3.38 -0.91
CA GLY A 25 -6.31 -2.99 0.49
C GLY A 25 -5.20 -3.51 1.40
N MET A 26 -4.84 -4.79 1.28
CA MET A 26 -3.75 -5.38 2.06
C MET A 26 -2.40 -4.73 1.76
N LEU A 27 -2.15 -4.36 0.50
CA LEU A 27 -0.94 -3.65 0.09
C LEU A 27 -0.88 -2.23 0.68
N ILE A 28 -2.00 -1.50 0.67
CA ILE A 28 -2.10 -0.17 1.30
C ILE A 28 -1.85 -0.25 2.81
N ASP A 29 -2.45 -1.23 3.49
CA ASP A 29 -2.28 -1.41 4.93
C ASP A 29 -0.84 -1.75 5.28
N LEU A 30 -0.24 -2.71 4.56
CA LEU A 30 1.16 -3.09 4.76
C LEU A 30 2.13 -1.92 4.54
N LEU A 31 1.89 -1.11 3.51
CA LEU A 31 2.72 0.06 3.22
C LEU A 31 2.63 1.13 4.32
N ARG A 32 1.42 1.37 4.84
CA ARG A 32 1.22 2.29 5.97
C ARG A 32 1.95 1.79 7.21
N GLU A 33 1.81 0.51 7.55
CA GLU A 33 2.49 -0.09 8.71
C GLU A 33 4.02 0.00 8.60
N ASP A 34 4.59 -0.32 7.43
CA ASP A 34 6.02 -0.24 7.20
C ASP A 34 6.52 1.22 7.30
N PHE A 35 5.74 2.19 6.79
CA PHE A 35 6.06 3.61 6.92
C PHE A 35 5.99 4.10 8.37
N GLU A 36 4.89 3.81 9.09
CA GLU A 36 4.70 4.20 10.48
C GLU A 36 5.80 3.62 11.38
N ALA A 37 6.17 2.36 11.18
CA ALA A 37 7.26 1.72 11.91
C ALA A 37 8.64 2.36 11.61
N THR A 38 8.89 2.74 10.35
CA THR A 38 10.14 3.41 9.95
C THR A 38 10.21 4.83 10.53
N TYR A 39 9.10 5.55 10.47
CA TYR A 39 8.99 6.92 10.97
C TYR A 39 9.14 6.98 12.50
N ALA A 40 8.49 6.07 13.23
CA ALA A 40 8.62 5.97 14.69
C ALA A 40 10.05 5.64 15.12
N LYS A 41 10.76 4.76 14.40
CA LYS A 41 12.17 4.43 14.67
C LYS A 41 13.10 5.63 14.48
N ALA A 42 12.77 6.55 13.58
CA ALA A 42 13.55 7.76 13.33
C ALA A 42 13.32 8.86 14.39
N GLY A 43 12.48 8.61 15.40
CA GLY A 43 12.26 9.51 16.53
C GLY A 43 11.36 10.72 16.21
N TYR A 44 10.65 10.69 15.09
CA TYR A 44 9.71 11.73 14.72
C TYR A 44 8.32 11.47 15.31
N GLU A 45 7.63 12.53 15.77
CA GLU A 45 6.22 12.44 16.18
C GLU A 45 5.34 12.20 14.95
N TYR A 46 4.61 11.08 14.93
CA TYR A 46 3.70 10.72 13.85
C TYR A 46 2.75 11.88 13.53
N GLN A 47 2.88 12.46 12.33
CA GLN A 47 2.10 13.65 11.93
C GLN A 47 0.65 13.33 11.49
N GLY A 48 0.14 12.14 11.81
CA GLY A 48 -1.24 11.75 11.54
C GLY A 48 -1.48 11.19 10.14
N GLU A 49 -2.75 10.85 9.88
CA GLU A 49 -3.17 10.14 8.68
C GLU A 49 -2.88 10.89 7.37
N GLU A 50 -2.90 12.21 7.38
CA GLU A 50 -2.61 13.05 6.20
C GLU A 50 -1.17 12.88 5.67
N MET A 51 -0.19 12.70 6.57
CA MET A 51 1.19 12.42 6.15
C MET A 51 1.29 11.02 5.55
N SER A 52 0.67 10.02 6.21
CA SER A 52 0.64 8.64 5.70
C SER A 52 0.00 8.58 4.31
N LYS A 53 -1.09 9.32 4.09
CA LYS A 53 -1.79 9.41 2.81
C LYS A 53 -0.86 9.90 1.71
N ARG A 54 -0.17 11.04 1.91
CA ARG A 54 0.71 11.62 0.89
C ARG A 54 1.86 10.69 0.49
N ILE A 55 2.43 9.98 1.46
CA ILE A 55 3.51 9.03 1.20
C ILE A 55 2.99 7.83 0.41
N VAL A 56 1.83 7.29 0.79
CA VAL A 56 1.21 6.17 0.06
C VAL A 56 0.79 6.60 -1.34
N GLU A 57 0.25 7.80 -1.52
CA GLU A 57 -0.07 8.35 -2.85
C GLU A 57 1.17 8.45 -3.73
N GLN A 58 2.28 9.00 -3.21
CA GLN A 58 3.54 9.06 -3.97
C GLN A 58 4.06 7.68 -4.32
N TRP A 59 3.92 6.70 -3.43
CA TRP A 59 4.30 5.33 -3.71
C TRP A 59 3.44 4.73 -4.84
N ILE A 60 2.12 4.90 -4.80
CA ILE A 60 1.20 4.44 -5.84
C ILE A 60 1.53 5.10 -7.19
N GLU A 61 1.80 6.41 -7.19
CA GLU A 61 2.14 7.11 -8.42
C GLU A 61 3.45 6.63 -9.05
N ASN A 62 4.46 6.31 -8.23
CA ASN A 62 5.79 5.89 -8.69
C ASN A 62 5.88 4.40 -9.03
N TYR A 63 5.09 3.55 -8.36
CA TYR A 63 5.27 2.10 -8.39
C TYR A 63 3.98 1.30 -8.60
N GLY A 64 2.81 1.93 -8.59
CA GLY A 64 1.52 1.24 -8.67
C GLY A 64 1.34 0.45 -9.97
N ASP A 65 1.89 0.94 -11.09
CA ASP A 65 1.89 0.27 -12.39
C ASP A 65 2.93 -0.86 -12.50
N ARG A 66 3.86 -0.92 -11.56
CA ARG A 66 4.95 -1.92 -11.49
C ARG A 66 4.97 -2.66 -10.17
N ILE A 67 3.81 -2.78 -9.54
CA ILE A 67 3.69 -3.36 -8.20
C ILE A 67 4.15 -4.81 -8.15
N SER A 68 3.99 -5.54 -9.26
CA SER A 68 4.51 -6.90 -9.42
C SER A 68 6.04 -6.95 -9.37
N ASP A 69 6.73 -5.98 -9.97
CA ASP A 69 8.19 -5.86 -9.91
C ASP A 69 8.63 -5.55 -8.48
N VAL A 70 7.97 -4.59 -7.82
CA VAL A 70 8.30 -4.21 -6.44
C VAL A 70 8.03 -5.35 -5.47
N ALA A 71 6.94 -6.07 -5.65
CA ALA A 71 6.61 -7.23 -4.85
C ALA A 71 7.65 -8.35 -4.99
N SER A 72 8.26 -8.52 -6.16
CA SER A 72 9.35 -9.49 -6.33
C SER A 72 10.57 -9.21 -5.45
N MET A 73 10.73 -7.96 -4.99
CA MET A 73 11.81 -7.52 -4.12
C MET A 73 11.45 -7.52 -2.63
N ASN A 74 10.18 -7.75 -2.27
CA ASN A 74 9.71 -7.79 -0.89
C ASN A 74 8.79 -9.00 -0.64
N GLU A 75 9.25 -9.95 0.17
CA GLU A 75 8.55 -11.23 0.41
C GLU A 75 7.12 -11.06 0.93
N LYS A 76 6.83 -10.04 1.73
CA LYS A 76 5.48 -9.78 2.25
C LYS A 76 4.54 -9.33 1.12
N TYR A 77 5.01 -8.47 0.23
CA TYR A 77 4.24 -7.98 -0.91
C TYR A 77 4.01 -9.12 -1.91
N ALA A 78 5.05 -9.92 -2.20
CA ALA A 78 4.92 -11.12 -3.03
C ALA A 78 3.89 -12.10 -2.47
N ALA A 79 3.84 -12.28 -1.14
CA ALA A 79 2.86 -13.17 -0.52
C ALA A 79 1.42 -12.70 -0.74
N ILE A 80 1.15 -11.39 -0.65
CA ILE A 80 -0.19 -10.82 -0.91
C ILE A 80 -0.59 -10.97 -2.39
N LEU A 81 0.35 -10.77 -3.32
CA LEU A 81 0.03 -10.95 -4.75
C LEU A 81 -0.23 -12.41 -5.10
N LYS A 82 0.55 -13.33 -4.52
CA LYS A 82 0.46 -14.77 -4.75
C LYS A 82 -0.66 -15.46 -3.96
N SER A 83 -1.16 -14.84 -2.88
CA SER A 83 -2.29 -15.42 -2.17
C SER A 83 -3.51 -15.43 -3.10
N ASP A 84 -4.09 -16.60 -3.27
CA ASP A 84 -5.41 -16.72 -3.85
C ASP A 84 -6.40 -16.01 -2.93
N ASP A 85 -7.25 -15.16 -3.50
CA ASP A 85 -8.46 -14.69 -2.81
C ASP A 85 -9.30 -15.95 -2.56
N ILE A 86 -9.18 -16.56 -1.38
CA ILE A 86 -10.04 -17.68 -0.99
C ILE A 86 -11.44 -17.09 -0.84
N HIS A 87 -12.25 -17.32 -1.86
CA HIS A 87 -13.65 -16.90 -1.94
C HIS A 87 -14.53 -17.57 -0.89
#